data_AF-A0A0L7KKA3-F1
#
_entry.id   AF-A0A0L7KKA3-F1
#
_cell.length_a   1.000
_cell.length_b   1.000
_cell.length_c   1.000
_cell.angle_alpha   90.00
_cell.angle_beta   90.00
_cell.angle_gamma   90.00
#
_symmetry.space_group_name_H-M   'P 1'
#
loop_
_entity.id
_entity.type
_entity.pdbx_description
1 polymer ?
#
loop_
_entity_poly.entity_id
_entity_poly.type
_entity_poly.pdbx_seq_one_letter_code
_entity_poly.pdbx_strand_id
1 'polypeptide(L)'
;MTKVKVVMRTVMLYVYLQGDKDLYLSNLKTLAEGATKIQLRQAFIETAAVETFFAWHEFKKEKEKEIKEEAELVYKTTGPNEHDQKLESGEIPEEFKHQMFYTFGDYRDLCLGKDICKDMSDVQKNIKNVFENADRGIGKRDAPKEWWEKNAKDIWEGMLCALSYDTETKELKNGVRTQVNAEKNNYKNIKFTQKSGRNGQELEAFVSRPQFIRWFEEWAEDFSRKQSYKLKKFQNECQGLKDEPYYKDDSEDIIIDFSNIKETFKHAEYCAPCTTIGVKCKNVDCNDVTDNTCDKTTVQIKQDIQNNKNPIEVHMIVNDSSSNKFEGDLNVCEGTGIFTGIKENKWTCGYVCGLDICSLKTFDGEKDDKQNILIRALFKRWIENFLEDYNKMNGKISHCMKNGEGTICINGCQKKCKCVKKWIDKKKAEWENIRNRYMKRYKGNDSDVYEVRSFLERGPFHDDVQKAIKPLTDVNIYVLQI
;
A
#
# COMPACT_ATOMS: atom_id res chain seq x y z
N MET A 1 -15.57 17.07 9.33
CA MET A 1 -14.15 17.41 9.62
C MET A 1 -13.31 16.23 10.12
N THR A 2 -13.77 15.39 11.05
CA THR A 2 -12.96 14.28 11.62
C THR A 2 -12.56 13.22 10.59
N LYS A 3 -13.47 12.83 9.67
CA LYS A 3 -13.17 11.87 8.59
C LYS A 3 -12.15 12.39 7.58
N VAL A 4 -12.23 13.68 7.21
CA VAL A 4 -11.25 14.36 6.34
C VAL A 4 -9.88 14.42 7.01
N LYS A 5 -9.80 14.65 8.33
CA LYS A 5 -8.54 14.63 9.08
C LYS A 5 -7.89 13.24 9.10
N VAL A 6 -8.66 12.16 9.17
CA VAL A 6 -8.13 10.78 9.12
C VAL A 6 -7.57 10.47 7.74
N VAL A 7 -8.31 10.77 6.66
CA VAL A 7 -7.83 10.60 5.28
C VAL A 7 -6.57 11.44 5.06
N MET A 8 -6.56 12.72 5.46
CA MET A 8 -5.37 13.58 5.35
C MET A 8 -4.17 13.04 6.14
N ARG A 9 -4.40 12.43 7.31
CA ARG A 9 -3.31 11.86 8.13
C ARG A 9 -2.78 10.56 7.54
N THR A 10 -3.66 9.71 6.99
CA THR A 10 -3.28 8.48 6.28
C THR A 10 -2.57 8.79 4.97
N VAL A 11 -3.03 9.80 4.22
CA VAL A 11 -2.35 10.31 3.02
C VAL A 11 -0.99 10.90 3.38
N MET A 12 -0.88 11.75 4.40
CA MET A 12 0.41 12.24 4.87
C MET A 12 1.35 11.10 5.28
N LEU A 13 0.83 10.08 5.98
CA LEU A 13 1.61 8.90 6.36
C LEU A 13 1.99 8.05 5.15
N TYR A 14 1.12 7.89 4.16
CA TYR A 14 1.38 7.11 2.95
C TYR A 14 2.37 7.82 2.03
N VAL A 15 2.24 9.13 1.85
CA VAL A 15 3.23 10.02 1.20
C VAL A 15 4.56 10.05 1.97
N TYR A 16 4.56 9.65 3.24
CA TYR A 16 5.76 9.54 4.10
C TYR A 16 6.32 8.10 4.18
N LEU A 17 5.56 7.08 3.77
CA LEU A 17 5.88 5.65 3.96
C LEU A 17 6.04 4.87 2.65
N GLN A 18 5.42 5.28 1.54
CA GLN A 18 5.90 4.89 0.22
C GLN A 18 7.12 5.73 -0.09
N GLY A 19 8.29 5.09 -0.12
CA GLY A 19 9.55 5.68 -0.56
C GLY A 19 9.58 6.00 -2.06
N ASP A 20 8.52 6.59 -2.62
CA ASP A 20 8.50 7.15 -3.98
C ASP A 20 8.94 8.63 -3.95
N LYS A 21 9.98 8.93 -3.15
CA LYS A 21 10.53 10.28 -2.97
C LYS A 21 12.05 10.31 -2.92
N ASP A 22 12.69 9.35 -3.57
CA ASP A 22 14.12 9.51 -3.89
C ASP A 22 14.25 10.30 -5.18
N LEU A 23 13.64 11.51 -5.21
CA LEU A 23 13.89 12.49 -6.26
C LEU A 23 15.41 12.59 -6.43
N TYR A 24 15.90 12.39 -7.64
CA TYR A 24 17.32 12.49 -7.90
C TYR A 24 17.77 13.92 -7.54
N LEU A 25 18.78 14.04 -6.68
CA LEU A 25 19.23 15.35 -6.17
C LEU A 25 20.75 15.46 -6.14
N SER A 26 21.46 14.53 -6.77
CA SER A 26 22.92 14.38 -6.62
C SER A 26 23.66 15.69 -6.89
N ASN A 27 23.43 16.33 -8.04
CA ASN A 27 24.18 17.51 -8.44
C ASN A 27 23.80 18.76 -7.62
N LEU A 28 22.61 18.77 -7.01
CA LEU A 28 22.18 19.81 -6.08
C LEU A 28 22.75 19.58 -4.66
N LYS A 29 22.93 18.33 -4.25
CA LYS A 29 23.59 17.94 -2.99
C LYS A 29 25.09 18.25 -3.02
N THR A 30 25.75 18.00 -4.14
CA THR A 30 27.20 18.22 -4.31
C THR A 30 27.54 19.60 -4.84
N LEU A 31 26.59 20.55 -4.81
CA LEU A 31 26.83 21.91 -5.28
C LEU A 31 27.91 22.57 -4.42
N ALA A 32 29.01 23.01 -5.05
CA ALA A 32 30.15 23.58 -4.34
C ALA A 32 29.79 24.86 -3.56
N GLU A 33 30.45 25.09 -2.43
CA GLU A 33 30.34 26.35 -1.71
C GLU A 33 30.82 27.51 -2.61
N GLY A 34 30.00 28.55 -2.76
CA GLY A 34 30.25 29.66 -3.68
C GLY A 34 29.88 29.39 -5.15
N ALA A 35 29.14 28.32 -5.44
CA ALA A 35 28.65 28.04 -6.80
C ALA A 35 27.86 29.21 -7.40
N THR A 36 28.02 29.40 -8.71
CA THR A 36 27.37 30.44 -9.50
C THR A 36 25.93 30.06 -9.90
N LYS A 37 25.13 31.05 -10.29
CA LYS A 37 23.79 30.82 -10.88
C LYS A 37 23.82 29.96 -12.16
N ILE A 38 24.93 29.97 -12.90
CA ILE A 38 25.12 29.13 -14.09
C ILE A 38 25.30 27.67 -13.68
N GLN A 39 26.12 27.41 -12.66
CA GLN A 39 26.30 26.07 -12.11
C GLN A 39 25.00 25.53 -11.49
N LEU A 40 24.22 26.39 -10.81
CA LEU A 40 22.90 26.03 -10.32
C LEU A 40 21.95 25.62 -11.46
N ARG A 41 21.96 26.37 -12.58
CA ARG A 41 21.15 26.05 -13.77
C ARG A 41 21.52 24.69 -14.33
N GLN A 42 22.82 24.46 -14.49
CA GLN A 42 23.33 23.18 -14.99
C GLN A 42 22.93 22.02 -14.07
N ALA A 43 23.08 22.19 -12.76
CA ALA A 43 22.71 21.18 -11.78
C ALA A 43 21.22 20.83 -11.85
N PHE A 44 20.32 21.81 -11.95
CA PHE A 44 18.89 21.55 -12.11
C PHE A 44 18.55 20.82 -13.42
N ILE A 45 19.16 21.23 -14.55
CA ILE A 45 18.92 20.57 -15.86
C ILE A 45 19.35 19.11 -15.80
N GLU A 46 20.57 18.83 -15.34
CA GLU A 46 21.11 17.47 -15.26
C GLU A 46 20.30 16.60 -14.30
N THR A 47 19.96 17.16 -13.15
CA THR A 47 19.21 16.44 -12.11
C THR A 47 17.81 16.07 -12.61
N ALA A 48 17.09 17.01 -13.24
CA ALA A 48 15.77 16.76 -13.81
C ALA A 48 15.81 15.79 -15.00
N ALA A 49 16.86 15.86 -15.83
CA ALA A 49 17.07 14.92 -16.92
C ALA A 49 17.32 13.48 -16.42
N VAL A 50 18.20 13.31 -15.44
CA VAL A 50 18.52 12.00 -14.85
C VAL A 50 17.29 11.39 -14.18
N GLU A 51 16.54 12.18 -13.41
CA GLU A 51 15.28 11.76 -12.82
C GLU A 51 14.28 11.27 -13.89
N THR A 52 14.10 12.05 -14.95
CA THR A 52 13.19 11.70 -16.05
C THR A 52 13.62 10.42 -16.76
N PHE A 53 14.93 10.21 -16.93
CA PHE A 53 15.47 8.98 -17.53
C PHE A 53 15.13 7.74 -16.70
N PHE A 54 15.33 7.80 -15.37
CA PHE A 54 15.01 6.69 -14.49
C PHE A 54 13.51 6.46 -14.36
N ALA A 55 12.72 7.52 -14.21
CA ALA A 55 11.27 7.45 -14.18
C ALA A 55 10.72 6.81 -15.47
N TRP A 56 11.27 7.16 -16.64
CA TRP A 56 10.87 6.54 -17.90
C TRP A 56 11.22 5.06 -17.95
N HIS A 57 12.41 4.68 -17.47
CA HIS A 57 12.79 3.27 -17.39
C HIS A 57 11.85 2.47 -16.47
N GLU A 58 11.56 3.00 -15.29
CA GLU A 58 10.66 2.38 -14.31
C GLU A 58 9.23 2.27 -14.84
N PHE A 59 8.70 3.34 -15.43
CA PHE A 59 7.39 3.34 -16.09
C PHE A 59 7.28 2.21 -17.13
N LYS A 60 8.30 2.03 -17.98
CA LYS A 60 8.33 0.94 -18.94
C LYS A 60 8.36 -0.44 -18.27
N LYS A 61 9.11 -0.61 -17.19
CA LYS A 61 9.17 -1.87 -16.43
C LYS A 61 7.87 -2.18 -15.69
N GLU A 62 7.20 -1.18 -15.13
CA GLU A 62 5.87 -1.34 -14.55
C GLU A 62 4.87 -1.80 -15.61
N LYS A 63 4.84 -1.15 -16.77
CA LYS A 63 3.94 -1.52 -17.88
C LYS A 63 4.24 -2.90 -18.44
N GLU A 64 5.52 -3.24 -18.60
CA GLU A 64 5.95 -4.58 -19.01
C GLU A 64 5.46 -5.65 -18.00
N LYS A 65 5.53 -5.36 -16.70
CA LYS A 65 5.02 -6.25 -15.65
C LYS A 65 3.50 -6.34 -15.68
N GLU A 66 2.79 -5.22 -15.81
CA GLU A 66 1.32 -5.19 -15.93
C GLU A 66 0.86 -6.08 -17.10
N ILE A 67 1.51 -5.94 -18.27
CA ILE A 67 1.23 -6.75 -19.48
C ILE A 67 1.59 -8.22 -19.28
N LYS A 68 2.74 -8.54 -18.68
CA LYS A 68 3.15 -9.94 -18.43
C LYS A 68 2.18 -10.65 -17.49
N GLU A 69 1.77 -9.98 -16.42
CA GLU A 69 0.79 -10.52 -15.48
C GLU A 69 -0.59 -10.71 -16.15
N GLU A 70 -0.98 -9.83 -17.09
CA GLU A 70 -2.19 -10.02 -17.91
C GLU A 70 -2.03 -11.14 -18.95
N ALA A 71 -0.86 -11.31 -19.56
CA ALA A 71 -0.57 -12.33 -20.56
C ALA A 71 -0.36 -13.73 -19.98
N GLU A 72 0.06 -13.86 -18.71
CA GLU A 72 0.02 -15.14 -18.00
C GLU A 72 -1.42 -15.64 -17.80
N LEU A 73 -2.41 -14.73 -17.85
CA LEU A 73 -3.84 -15.04 -17.76
C LEU A 73 -4.52 -15.18 -19.15
N VAL A 74 -3.88 -14.73 -20.24
CA VAL A 74 -4.44 -14.73 -21.61
C VAL A 74 -3.34 -15.02 -22.63
N TYR A 75 -3.52 -16.00 -23.53
CA TYR A 75 -2.66 -16.22 -24.71
C TYR A 75 -2.74 -15.03 -25.71
N LYS A 76 -2.19 -13.87 -25.34
CA LYS A 76 -2.05 -12.69 -26.20
C LYS A 76 -0.63 -12.13 -26.05
N THR A 77 0.08 -12.07 -27.17
CA THR A 77 1.38 -11.41 -27.29
C THR A 77 1.18 -9.97 -27.72
N THR A 78 1.03 -9.05 -26.78
CA THR A 78 1.28 -7.62 -27.03
C THR A 78 2.65 -7.29 -26.46
N GLY A 79 3.58 -6.93 -27.34
CA GLY A 79 4.99 -6.76 -26.99
C GLY A 79 5.27 -5.45 -26.23
N PRO A 80 6.37 -5.36 -25.44
CA PRO A 80 6.77 -4.19 -24.64
C PRO A 80 7.01 -2.88 -25.41
N ASN A 81 6.87 -2.89 -26.74
CA ASN A 81 7.42 -1.89 -27.65
C ASN A 81 6.48 -0.72 -27.95
N GLU A 82 5.22 -0.75 -27.49
CA GLU A 82 4.21 0.26 -27.86
C GLU A 82 4.54 1.66 -27.29
N HIS A 83 5.08 1.72 -26.07
CA HIS A 83 5.42 2.99 -25.42
C HIS A 83 6.66 3.66 -26.05
N ASP A 84 7.66 2.87 -26.44
CA ASP A 84 8.81 3.38 -27.18
C ASP A 84 8.40 3.83 -28.60
N GLN A 85 7.48 3.11 -29.26
CA GLN A 85 6.88 3.54 -30.55
C GLN A 85 6.09 4.85 -30.44
N LYS A 86 5.39 5.08 -29.32
CA LYS A 86 4.72 6.37 -29.05
C LYS A 86 5.73 7.51 -28.92
N LEU A 87 6.87 7.30 -28.26
CA LEU A 87 7.94 8.31 -28.22
C LEU A 87 8.57 8.55 -29.59
N GLU A 88 8.67 7.53 -30.45
CA GLU A 88 9.16 7.69 -31.83
C GLU A 88 8.26 8.59 -32.68
N SER A 89 6.96 8.70 -32.38
CA SER A 89 6.03 9.69 -32.97
C SER A 89 6.02 11.05 -32.22
N GLY A 90 6.86 11.18 -31.19
CA GLY A 90 6.93 12.34 -30.30
C GLY A 90 5.77 12.45 -29.33
N GLU A 91 4.94 11.42 -29.19
CA GLU A 91 3.83 11.36 -28.25
C GLU A 91 4.32 10.81 -26.90
N ILE A 92 4.32 11.68 -25.88
CA ILE A 92 4.60 11.27 -24.51
C ILE A 92 3.32 10.67 -23.93
N PRO A 93 3.32 9.41 -23.45
CA PRO A 93 2.15 8.80 -22.82
C PRO A 93 1.57 9.71 -21.72
N GLU A 94 0.26 9.92 -21.70
CA GLU A 94 -0.38 10.83 -20.74
C GLU A 94 -0.03 10.50 -19.29
N GLU A 95 -0.05 9.22 -18.91
CA GLU A 95 0.32 8.77 -17.56
C GLU A 95 1.75 9.18 -17.17
N PHE A 96 2.70 9.04 -18.09
CA PHE A 96 4.09 9.42 -17.84
C PHE A 96 4.28 10.94 -17.86
N LYS A 97 3.54 11.64 -18.73
CA LYS A 97 3.51 13.11 -18.75
C LYS A 97 3.03 13.69 -17.42
N HIS A 98 2.10 13.02 -16.74
CA HIS A 98 1.66 13.41 -15.39
C HIS A 98 2.81 13.34 -14.39
N GLN A 99 3.56 12.24 -14.38
CA GLN A 99 4.75 12.09 -13.54
C GLN A 99 5.76 13.22 -13.78
N MET A 100 6.07 13.52 -15.05
CA MET A 100 6.96 14.63 -15.40
C MET A 100 6.48 15.99 -14.85
N PHE A 101 5.17 16.26 -14.89
CA PHE A 101 4.60 17.50 -14.35
C PHE A 101 4.75 17.60 -12.83
N TYR A 102 4.52 16.50 -12.10
CA TYR A 102 4.72 16.43 -10.65
C TYR A 102 6.20 16.65 -10.30
N THR A 103 7.11 15.90 -10.92
CA THR A 103 8.57 16.04 -10.76
C THR A 103 9.06 17.46 -11.04
N PHE A 104 8.62 18.08 -12.14
CA PHE A 104 8.98 19.45 -12.47
C PHE A 104 8.49 20.47 -11.42
N GLY A 105 7.28 20.24 -10.88
CA GLY A 105 6.74 21.03 -9.77
C GLY A 105 7.54 20.88 -8.47
N ASP A 106 8.08 19.69 -8.20
CA ASP A 106 8.89 19.45 -7.01
C ASP A 106 10.26 20.11 -7.11
N TYR A 107 10.93 20.06 -8.28
CA TYR A 107 12.14 20.86 -8.51
C TYR A 107 11.88 22.37 -8.37
N ARG A 108 10.72 22.84 -8.84
CA ARG A 108 10.31 24.23 -8.66
C ARG A 108 10.23 24.59 -7.19
N ASP A 109 9.45 23.85 -6.41
CA ASP A 109 9.23 24.18 -5.01
C ASP A 109 10.51 24.02 -4.19
N LEU A 110 11.40 23.09 -4.57
CA LEU A 110 12.75 22.98 -4.03
C LEU A 110 13.58 24.25 -4.31
N CYS A 111 13.60 24.74 -5.55
CA CYS A 111 14.27 25.99 -5.91
C CYS A 111 13.72 27.20 -5.13
N LEU A 112 12.41 27.24 -4.90
CA LEU A 112 11.74 28.34 -4.21
C LEU A 112 11.82 28.26 -2.68
N GLY A 113 12.39 27.19 -2.13
CA GLY A 113 12.39 26.92 -0.69
C GLY A 113 10.99 26.69 -0.10
N LYS A 114 10.07 26.19 -0.93
CA LYS A 114 8.68 25.87 -0.57
C LYS A 114 8.42 24.37 -0.46
N ASP A 115 9.40 23.55 -0.82
CA ASP A 115 9.33 22.11 -0.67
C ASP A 115 9.07 21.72 0.79
N ILE A 116 8.09 20.84 1.01
CA ILE A 116 7.59 20.44 2.32
C ILE A 116 8.22 19.13 2.83
N CYS A 117 9.20 18.55 2.11
CA CYS A 117 9.95 17.38 2.58
C CYS A 117 10.96 17.77 3.67
N LYS A 118 10.99 17.00 4.77
CA LYS A 118 11.86 17.29 5.92
C LYS A 118 13.34 17.00 5.66
N ASP A 119 13.64 16.05 4.79
CA ASP A 119 15.00 15.55 4.55
C ASP A 119 15.76 16.34 3.48
N MET A 120 15.21 17.47 3.03
CA MET A 120 15.78 18.32 1.97
C MET A 120 16.58 19.52 2.50
N SER A 121 16.85 19.59 3.81
CA SER A 121 17.46 20.75 4.46
C SER A 121 18.82 21.14 3.87
N ASP A 122 19.66 20.15 3.54
CA ASP A 122 21.01 20.39 3.02
C ASP A 122 20.98 20.94 1.59
N VAL A 123 20.10 20.37 0.75
CA VAL A 123 19.91 20.83 -0.64
C VAL A 123 19.32 22.24 -0.67
N GLN A 124 18.29 22.49 0.13
CA GLN A 124 17.69 23.82 0.25
C GLN A 124 18.73 24.85 0.71
N LYS A 125 19.59 24.48 1.67
CA LYS A 125 20.70 25.33 2.12
C LYS A 125 21.70 25.62 1.00
N ASN A 126 22.13 24.61 0.25
CA ASN A 126 23.05 24.77 -0.88
C ASN A 126 22.47 25.72 -1.95
N ILE A 127 21.21 25.55 -2.30
CA ILE A 127 20.50 26.41 -3.25
C ILE A 127 20.43 27.85 -2.71
N LYS A 128 20.03 28.03 -1.44
CA LYS A 128 19.96 29.34 -0.78
C LYS A 128 21.29 30.07 -0.81
N ASN A 129 22.40 29.36 -0.55
CA ASN A 129 23.74 29.92 -0.58
C ASN A 129 24.11 30.50 -1.96
N VAL A 130 23.63 29.94 -3.08
CA VAL A 130 23.88 30.50 -4.42
C VAL A 130 23.26 31.88 -4.58
N PHE A 131 22.07 32.09 -4.01
CA PHE A 131 21.37 33.37 -4.09
C PHE A 131 21.93 34.41 -3.11
N GLU A 132 22.48 33.97 -1.97
CA GLU A 132 23.13 34.83 -0.97
C GLU A 132 24.56 35.23 -1.37
N ASN A 133 25.33 34.33 -2.01
CA ASN A 133 26.71 34.60 -2.44
C ASN A 133 26.82 35.59 -3.63
N ALA A 134 25.70 35.93 -4.26
CA ALA A 134 25.65 36.89 -5.37
C ALA A 134 25.95 38.34 -4.95
N ASP A 135 26.06 38.63 -3.64
CA ASP A 135 26.37 39.97 -3.09
C ASP A 135 27.81 40.49 -3.39
N ARG A 136 28.67 39.72 -4.08
CA ARG A 136 30.04 40.16 -4.46
C ARG A 136 30.18 40.77 -5.86
N GLY A 137 29.09 40.87 -6.64
CA GLY A 137 29.08 41.51 -7.96
C GLY A 137 27.93 42.51 -8.12
N ILE A 138 28.19 43.65 -8.75
CA ILE A 138 27.28 44.82 -8.91
C ILE A 138 26.14 44.51 -9.90
N GLY A 139 25.36 43.46 -9.66
CA GLY A 139 24.24 43.04 -10.51
C GLY A 139 23.03 42.66 -9.67
N LYS A 140 21.82 43.03 -10.14
CA LYS A 140 20.53 42.79 -9.48
C LYS A 140 20.44 41.38 -8.85
N ARG A 141 19.93 41.33 -7.61
CA ARG A 141 19.52 40.09 -6.94
C ARG A 141 18.35 39.46 -7.70
N ASP A 142 18.60 38.52 -8.60
CA ASP A 142 17.49 37.66 -9.06
C ASP A 142 16.98 36.86 -7.86
N ALA A 143 15.73 37.08 -7.47
CA ALA A 143 15.09 36.24 -6.46
C ALA A 143 14.95 34.80 -7.00
N PRO A 144 14.89 33.75 -6.15
CA PRO A 144 14.73 32.36 -6.61
C PRO A 144 13.56 32.17 -7.58
N LYS A 145 12.48 32.94 -7.38
CA LYS A 145 11.33 32.96 -8.29
C LYS A 145 11.67 33.48 -9.69
N GLU A 146 12.32 34.62 -9.79
CA GLU A 146 12.73 35.23 -11.07
C GLU A 146 13.76 34.33 -11.78
N TRP A 147 14.66 33.73 -11.00
CA TRP A 147 15.61 32.76 -11.53
C TRP A 147 14.90 31.52 -12.07
N TRP A 148 13.92 30.97 -11.36
CA TRP A 148 13.13 29.84 -11.86
C TRP A 148 12.41 30.19 -13.16
N GLU A 149 11.70 31.32 -13.21
CA GLU A 149 10.95 31.77 -14.40
C GLU A 149 11.86 31.91 -15.64
N LYS A 150 13.11 32.35 -15.45
CA LYS A 150 14.09 32.47 -16.53
C LYS A 150 14.61 31.12 -17.04
N ASN A 151 14.72 30.11 -16.17
CA ASN A 151 15.40 28.85 -16.48
C ASN A 151 14.44 27.63 -16.58
N ALA A 152 13.17 27.78 -16.20
CA ALA A 152 12.15 26.74 -16.20
C ALA A 152 12.05 26.01 -17.55
N LYS A 153 12.11 26.77 -18.64
CA LYS A 153 12.11 26.24 -20.01
C LYS A 153 13.29 25.30 -20.26
N ASP A 154 14.49 25.71 -19.86
CA ASP A 154 15.72 24.92 -20.09
C ASP A 154 15.73 23.64 -19.26
N ILE A 155 15.20 23.69 -18.03
CA ILE A 155 15.04 22.53 -17.16
C ILE A 155 14.07 21.53 -17.80
N TRP A 156 12.93 22.01 -18.31
CA TRP A 156 11.96 21.18 -19.03
C TRP A 156 12.53 20.57 -20.30
N GLU A 157 13.29 21.33 -21.09
CA GLU A 157 14.02 20.82 -22.26
C GLU A 157 15.04 19.72 -21.87
N GLY A 158 15.67 19.85 -20.70
CA GLY A 158 16.51 18.79 -20.11
C GLY A 158 15.74 17.49 -19.89
N MET A 159 14.53 17.58 -19.32
CA MET A 159 13.64 16.42 -19.12
C MET A 159 13.23 15.79 -20.46
N LEU A 160 12.84 16.58 -21.46
CA LEU A 160 12.52 16.07 -22.81
C LEU A 160 13.73 15.41 -23.48
N CYS A 161 14.92 15.99 -23.31
CA CYS A 161 16.16 15.43 -23.84
C CYS A 161 16.42 14.02 -23.27
N ALA A 162 16.14 13.79 -21.99
CA ALA A 162 16.31 12.48 -21.36
C ALA A 162 15.46 11.38 -22.01
N LEU A 163 14.25 11.70 -22.49
CA LEU A 163 13.37 10.75 -23.19
C LEU A 163 13.90 10.31 -24.56
N SER A 164 14.89 11.01 -25.10
CA SER A 164 15.52 10.62 -26.36
C SER A 164 16.63 9.59 -26.20
N TYR A 165 16.95 9.18 -24.97
CA TYR A 165 17.91 8.12 -24.70
C TYR A 165 17.22 6.77 -24.56
N ASP A 166 17.83 5.74 -25.14
CA ASP A 166 17.47 4.37 -24.82
C ASP A 166 17.81 4.07 -23.36
N THR A 167 16.86 3.53 -22.60
CA THR A 167 17.08 3.29 -21.17
C THR A 167 17.91 2.04 -20.87
N GLU A 168 18.13 1.16 -21.84
CA GLU A 168 18.96 -0.03 -21.72
C GLU A 168 20.36 0.20 -22.27
N THR A 169 20.47 0.67 -23.52
CA THR A 169 21.77 0.90 -24.18
C THR A 169 22.39 2.23 -23.80
N LYS A 170 21.60 3.18 -23.27
CA LYS A 170 22.02 4.56 -22.96
C LYS A 170 22.44 5.35 -24.19
N GLU A 171 22.05 4.90 -25.38
CA GLU A 171 22.36 5.56 -26.63
C GLU A 171 21.31 6.60 -27.00
N LEU A 172 21.76 7.70 -27.59
CA LEU A 172 20.88 8.77 -28.05
C LEU A 172 20.17 8.39 -29.35
N LYS A 173 18.83 8.41 -29.34
CA LYS A 173 17.99 8.25 -30.53
C LYS A 173 17.67 9.62 -31.12
N ASN A 174 18.48 10.06 -32.09
CA ASN A 174 18.33 11.38 -32.74
C ASN A 174 16.94 11.61 -33.37
N GLY A 175 16.31 10.56 -33.92
CA GLY A 175 14.94 10.61 -34.43
C GLY A 175 13.95 11.00 -33.34
N VAL A 176 13.98 10.27 -32.21
CA VAL A 176 13.14 10.54 -31.03
C VAL A 176 13.41 11.95 -30.49
N ARG A 177 14.68 12.36 -30.37
CA ARG A 177 15.06 13.71 -29.90
C ARG A 177 14.37 14.82 -30.67
N THR A 178 14.30 14.69 -31.99
CA THR A 178 13.67 15.69 -32.85
C THR A 178 12.15 15.76 -32.59
N GLN A 179 11.53 14.60 -32.39
CA GLN A 179 10.08 14.49 -32.20
C GLN A 179 9.62 14.90 -30.79
N VAL A 180 10.34 14.51 -29.75
CA VAL A 180 9.98 14.85 -28.36
C VAL A 180 10.21 16.34 -28.06
N ASN A 181 11.13 17.01 -28.77
CA ASN A 181 11.35 18.46 -28.69
C ASN A 181 10.50 19.27 -29.70
N ALA A 182 9.51 18.64 -30.34
CA ALA A 182 8.59 19.33 -31.23
C ALA A 182 7.73 20.35 -30.45
N GLU A 183 7.18 21.34 -31.16
CA GLU A 183 6.44 22.45 -30.54
C GLU A 183 5.33 22.02 -29.59
N LYS A 184 4.67 20.88 -29.84
CA LYS A 184 3.60 20.33 -28.98
C LYS A 184 4.05 20.02 -27.54
N ASN A 185 5.32 19.69 -27.34
CA ASN A 185 5.86 19.29 -26.03
C ASN A 185 6.64 20.42 -25.34
N ASN A 186 6.82 21.56 -26.00
CA ASN A 186 7.56 22.68 -25.43
C ASN A 186 6.87 23.23 -24.17
N TYR A 187 7.67 23.79 -23.26
CA TYR A 187 7.24 24.32 -21.96
C TYR A 187 5.95 25.16 -21.99
N LYS A 188 5.76 25.99 -23.03
CA LYS A 188 4.58 26.86 -23.17
C LYS A 188 3.33 26.15 -23.71
N ASN A 189 3.51 25.09 -24.50
CA ASN A 189 2.45 24.46 -25.27
C ASN A 189 1.97 23.15 -24.63
N ILE A 190 2.82 22.51 -23.83
CA ILE A 190 2.50 21.25 -23.18
C ILE A 190 1.34 21.46 -22.22
N LYS A 191 0.31 20.62 -22.40
CA LYS A 191 -0.91 20.63 -21.60
C LYS A 191 -1.10 19.31 -20.91
N PHE A 192 -1.68 19.40 -19.74
CA PHE A 192 -2.10 18.28 -18.91
C PHE A 192 -3.60 18.07 -19.06
N THR A 193 -4.02 16.90 -19.54
CA THR A 193 -5.45 16.55 -19.64
C THR A 193 -5.87 15.78 -18.40
N GLN A 194 -6.79 16.34 -17.61
CA GLN A 194 -7.40 15.60 -16.51
C GLN A 194 -8.44 14.61 -17.05
N LYS A 195 -8.52 13.40 -16.46
CA LYS A 195 -9.56 12.41 -16.77
C LYS A 195 -10.99 12.96 -16.60
N SER A 196 -11.17 14.03 -15.83
CA SER A 196 -12.46 14.70 -15.61
C SER A 196 -12.96 15.56 -16.79
N GLY A 197 -12.23 15.61 -17.92
CA GLY A 197 -12.63 16.37 -19.11
C GLY A 197 -12.52 17.89 -18.98
N ARG A 198 -11.90 18.40 -17.90
CA ARG A 198 -11.56 19.82 -17.80
C ARG A 198 -10.39 20.14 -18.74
N ASN A 199 -10.60 21.15 -19.59
CA ASN A 199 -9.64 21.61 -20.61
C ASN A 199 -8.20 21.68 -20.08
N GLY A 200 -7.27 21.26 -20.93
CA GLY A 200 -5.89 20.98 -20.51
C GLY A 200 -5.18 22.18 -19.88
N GLN A 201 -4.67 21.98 -18.66
CA GLN A 201 -3.94 22.99 -17.92
C GLN A 201 -2.50 23.09 -18.40
N GLU A 202 -2.00 24.32 -18.57
CA GLU A 202 -0.59 24.57 -18.92
C GLU A 202 0.34 24.20 -17.75
N LEU A 203 1.56 23.75 -18.07
CA LEU A 203 2.56 23.31 -17.09
C LEU A 203 2.82 24.36 -16.00
N GLU A 204 2.98 25.63 -16.37
CA GLU A 204 3.26 26.71 -15.43
C GLU A 204 2.13 26.91 -14.41
N ALA A 205 0.88 26.85 -14.88
CA ALA A 205 -0.29 26.95 -14.03
C ALA A 205 -0.38 25.74 -13.09
N PHE A 206 -0.05 24.54 -13.59
CA PHE A 206 -0.07 23.30 -12.81
C PHE A 206 0.93 23.35 -11.65
N VAL A 207 2.20 23.70 -11.93
CA VAL A 207 3.26 23.71 -10.91
C VAL A 207 3.14 24.87 -9.93
N SER A 208 2.37 25.90 -10.26
CA SER A 208 2.10 27.03 -9.37
C SER A 208 1.13 26.68 -8.23
N ARG A 209 0.43 25.55 -8.31
CA ARG A 209 -0.45 25.04 -7.25
C ARG A 209 0.39 24.61 -6.04
N PRO A 210 -0.14 24.69 -4.80
CA PRO A 210 0.60 24.25 -3.62
C PRO A 210 1.05 22.78 -3.72
N GLN A 211 2.28 22.47 -3.32
CA GLN A 211 2.86 21.12 -3.42
C GLN A 211 1.96 20.03 -2.82
N PHE A 212 1.40 20.28 -1.63
CA PHE A 212 0.47 19.34 -0.99
C PHE A 212 -0.72 18.97 -1.88
N ILE A 213 -1.28 19.94 -2.62
CA ILE A 213 -2.42 19.67 -3.52
C ILE A 213 -1.97 18.82 -4.70
N ARG A 214 -0.79 19.10 -5.28
CA ARG A 214 -0.24 18.30 -6.37
C ARG A 214 -0.01 16.86 -5.92
N TRP A 215 0.69 16.64 -4.80
CA TRP A 215 0.91 15.29 -4.27
C TRP A 215 -0.38 14.57 -3.87
N PHE A 216 -1.40 15.29 -3.42
CA PHE A 216 -2.68 14.67 -3.09
C PHE A 216 -3.42 14.20 -4.35
N GLU A 217 -3.36 14.98 -5.44
CA GLU A 217 -3.89 14.58 -6.74
C GLU A 217 -3.10 13.39 -7.31
N GLU A 218 -1.77 13.44 -7.28
CA GLU A 218 -0.88 12.34 -7.67
C GLU A 218 -1.24 11.06 -6.93
N TRP A 219 -1.30 11.13 -5.59
CA TRP A 219 -1.69 10.01 -4.75
C TRP A 219 -3.07 9.46 -5.13
N ALA A 220 -4.05 10.32 -5.38
CA ALA A 220 -5.41 9.89 -5.70
C ALA A 220 -5.49 9.20 -7.08
N GLU A 221 -4.80 9.75 -8.09
CA GLU A 221 -4.69 9.18 -9.43
C GLU A 221 -4.01 7.81 -9.37
N ASP A 222 -2.90 7.73 -8.63
CA ASP A 222 -2.04 6.57 -8.58
C ASP A 222 -2.65 5.45 -7.72
N PHE A 223 -3.30 5.80 -6.60
CA PHE A 223 -4.17 4.90 -5.85
C PHE A 223 -5.28 4.34 -6.74
N SER A 224 -5.95 5.20 -7.51
CA SER A 224 -7.10 4.79 -8.33
C SER A 224 -6.69 3.81 -9.44
N ARG A 225 -5.55 4.08 -10.09
CA ARG A 225 -4.94 3.18 -11.08
C ARG A 225 -4.57 1.83 -10.45
N LYS A 226 -3.76 1.86 -9.39
CA LYS A 226 -3.24 0.66 -8.72
C LYS A 226 -4.37 -0.17 -8.11
N GLN A 227 -5.39 0.46 -7.53
CA GLN A 227 -6.56 -0.24 -6.99
C GLN A 227 -7.34 -0.93 -8.12
N SER A 228 -7.66 -0.21 -9.20
CA SER A 228 -8.38 -0.79 -10.35
C SER A 228 -7.62 -1.97 -10.96
N TYR A 229 -6.32 -1.84 -11.19
CA TYR A 229 -5.47 -2.91 -11.70
C TYR A 229 -5.48 -4.13 -10.77
N LYS A 230 -5.24 -3.93 -9.47
CA LYS A 230 -5.25 -5.02 -8.49
C LYS A 230 -6.62 -5.70 -8.39
N LEU A 231 -7.71 -4.94 -8.42
CA LEU A 231 -9.07 -5.49 -8.38
C LEU A 231 -9.37 -6.32 -9.63
N LYS A 232 -8.98 -5.87 -10.83
CA LYS A 232 -9.11 -6.64 -12.07
C LYS A 232 -8.29 -7.93 -12.01
N LYS A 233 -7.04 -7.85 -11.54
CA LYS A 233 -6.20 -9.03 -11.32
C LYS A 233 -6.85 -10.03 -10.36
N PHE A 234 -7.32 -9.57 -9.21
CA PHE A 234 -8.04 -10.43 -8.25
C PHE A 234 -9.33 -11.01 -8.84
N GLN A 235 -10.09 -10.23 -9.59
CA GLN A 235 -11.28 -10.72 -10.30
C GLN A 235 -10.91 -11.87 -11.23
N ASN A 236 -9.87 -11.72 -12.04
CA ASN A 236 -9.43 -12.77 -12.97
C ASN A 236 -8.91 -14.01 -12.23
N GLU A 237 -8.11 -13.85 -11.18
CA GLU A 237 -7.60 -14.98 -10.38
C GLU A 237 -8.73 -15.73 -9.65
N CYS A 238 -9.70 -15.00 -9.10
CA CYS A 238 -10.85 -15.60 -8.41
C CYS A 238 -11.89 -16.19 -9.38
N GLN A 239 -12.05 -15.61 -10.58
CA GLN A 239 -12.97 -16.10 -11.61
C GLN A 239 -12.37 -17.23 -12.47
N GLY A 240 -11.03 -17.29 -12.59
CA GLY A 240 -10.28 -18.33 -13.31
C GLY A 240 -10.43 -19.76 -12.73
N LEU A 241 -11.23 -19.93 -11.68
CA LEU A 241 -11.78 -21.22 -11.24
C LEU A 241 -12.95 -21.70 -12.12
N LYS A 242 -13.27 -21.00 -13.21
CA LYS A 242 -14.26 -21.38 -14.22
C LYS A 242 -13.54 -21.69 -15.53
N ASP A 243 -13.64 -22.93 -15.99
CA ASP A 243 -13.14 -23.39 -17.28
C ASP A 243 -13.87 -22.66 -18.43
N GLU A 244 -13.45 -21.43 -18.75
CA GLU A 244 -13.39 -20.78 -20.07
C GLU A 244 -13.23 -19.25 -19.89
N PRO A 245 -12.27 -18.61 -20.61
CA PRO A 245 -12.03 -17.17 -20.48
C PRO A 245 -13.13 -16.38 -21.20
N TYR A 246 -14.16 -15.95 -20.47
CA TYR A 246 -15.14 -15.01 -20.97
C TYR A 246 -14.62 -13.56 -20.79
N TYR A 247 -14.07 -13.01 -21.87
CA TYR A 247 -13.71 -11.60 -21.96
C TYR A 247 -14.99 -10.79 -22.18
N LYS A 248 -15.50 -10.15 -21.11
CA LYS A 248 -16.37 -8.98 -21.27
C LYS A 248 -15.50 -7.74 -21.22
N ASP A 249 -15.30 -7.14 -22.39
CA ASP A 249 -14.65 -5.83 -22.58
C ASP A 249 -15.55 -4.66 -22.12
N ASP A 250 -16.48 -4.92 -21.20
CA ASP A 250 -17.48 -3.98 -20.68
C ASP A 250 -17.42 -3.89 -19.15
N SER A 251 -16.22 -3.98 -18.56
CA SER A 251 -16.05 -3.51 -17.18
C SER A 251 -16.17 -2.00 -17.20
N GLU A 252 -17.35 -1.46 -16.84
CA GLU A 252 -17.47 -0.09 -16.36
C GLU A 252 -16.24 0.25 -15.50
N ASP A 253 -15.58 1.38 -15.80
CA ASP A 253 -14.48 1.88 -14.99
C ASP A 253 -14.88 1.76 -13.52
N ILE A 254 -14.07 1.08 -12.69
CA ILE A 254 -14.32 0.99 -11.26
C ILE A 254 -14.34 2.43 -10.72
N ILE A 255 -15.54 2.97 -10.47
CA ILE A 255 -15.72 4.35 -10.06
C ILE A 255 -15.28 4.46 -8.60
N ILE A 256 -14.14 5.10 -8.40
CA ILE A 256 -13.62 5.40 -7.06
C ILE A 256 -14.18 6.75 -6.61
N ASP A 257 -15.13 6.71 -5.68
CA ASP A 257 -15.68 7.90 -5.04
C ASP A 257 -15.08 8.14 -3.64
N PHE A 258 -14.05 8.98 -3.56
CA PHE A 258 -13.43 9.36 -2.29
C PHE A 258 -14.39 10.09 -1.31
N SER A 259 -15.58 10.53 -1.76
CA SER A 259 -16.63 11.04 -0.87
C SER A 259 -17.24 9.91 -0.04
N ASN A 260 -17.22 8.68 -0.56
CA ASN A 260 -17.67 7.48 0.12
C ASN A 260 -16.50 6.60 0.58
N ILE A 261 -15.77 7.12 1.58
CA ILE A 261 -14.60 6.45 2.21
C ILE A 261 -14.92 5.00 2.63
N LYS A 262 -16.16 4.71 3.09
CA LYS A 262 -16.54 3.36 3.52
C LYS A 262 -16.55 2.39 2.33
N GLU A 263 -16.95 2.82 1.15
CA GLU A 263 -16.95 1.99 -0.06
C GLU A 263 -15.59 1.97 -0.76
N THR A 264 -14.86 3.10 -0.82
CA THR A 264 -13.53 3.17 -1.47
C THR A 264 -12.49 2.28 -0.81
N PHE A 265 -12.48 2.25 0.53
CA PHE A 265 -11.49 1.52 1.33
C PHE A 265 -12.07 0.26 1.96
N LYS A 266 -13.18 -0.29 1.44
CA LYS A 266 -13.69 -1.59 1.88
C LYS A 266 -12.80 -2.72 1.40
N HIS A 267 -12.94 -3.88 2.05
CA HIS A 267 -12.35 -5.11 1.56
C HIS A 267 -12.96 -5.47 0.20
N ALA A 268 -12.13 -5.94 -0.73
CA ALA A 268 -12.61 -6.36 -2.04
C ALA A 268 -13.63 -7.51 -1.90
N GLU A 269 -14.74 -7.42 -2.63
CA GLU A 269 -15.84 -8.41 -2.56
C GLU A 269 -15.37 -9.80 -2.96
N TYR A 270 -14.48 -9.89 -3.95
CA TYR A 270 -13.87 -11.15 -4.39
C TYR A 270 -12.90 -11.76 -3.36
N CYS A 271 -12.50 -11.01 -2.34
CA CYS A 271 -11.74 -11.53 -1.19
C CYS A 271 -12.64 -12.00 -0.05
N ALA A 272 -13.97 -11.96 -0.22
CA ALA A 272 -14.89 -12.56 0.74
C ALA A 272 -14.64 -14.08 0.84
N PRO A 273 -14.84 -14.69 2.01
CA PRO A 273 -14.68 -16.13 2.16
C PRO A 273 -15.70 -16.85 1.30
N CYS A 274 -15.28 -17.95 0.68
CA CYS A 274 -16.19 -18.82 -0.06
C CYS A 274 -17.35 -19.26 0.84
N THR A 275 -18.53 -19.43 0.25
CA THR A 275 -19.67 -19.98 0.96
C THR A 275 -19.37 -21.37 1.51
N THR A 276 -19.61 -21.56 2.80
CA THR A 276 -19.21 -22.77 3.54
C THR A 276 -19.97 -24.02 3.13
N ILE A 277 -21.13 -23.88 2.47
CA ILE A 277 -22.01 -24.98 2.03
C ILE A 277 -21.82 -25.28 0.53
N GLY A 278 -21.15 -24.39 -0.20
CA GLY A 278 -20.83 -24.55 -1.62
C GLY A 278 -21.61 -23.61 -2.54
N VAL A 279 -21.29 -23.70 -3.83
CA VAL A 279 -21.87 -22.91 -4.92
C VAL A 279 -22.54 -23.83 -5.94
N LYS A 280 -23.67 -23.41 -6.52
CA LYS A 280 -24.31 -24.09 -7.65
C LYS A 280 -24.04 -23.28 -8.90
N CYS A 281 -23.30 -23.88 -9.83
CA CYS A 281 -23.01 -23.27 -11.12
C CYS A 281 -23.97 -23.80 -12.19
N LYS A 282 -24.59 -22.87 -12.92
CA LYS A 282 -25.27 -23.16 -14.20
C LYS A 282 -24.51 -22.39 -15.28
N ASN A 283 -23.82 -23.12 -16.17
CA ASN A 283 -22.86 -22.54 -17.11
C ASN A 283 -21.82 -21.66 -16.38
N VAL A 284 -21.64 -20.40 -16.80
CA VAL A 284 -20.68 -19.43 -16.25
C VAL A 284 -21.20 -18.77 -14.95
N ASP A 285 -22.50 -18.87 -14.66
CA ASP A 285 -23.10 -18.23 -13.49
C ASP A 285 -23.14 -19.20 -12.30
N CYS A 286 -22.24 -18.94 -11.34
CA CYS A 286 -22.24 -19.60 -10.04
C CYS A 286 -23.01 -18.75 -9.06
N ASN A 287 -24.11 -19.29 -8.57
CA ASN A 287 -24.85 -18.69 -7.47
C ASN A 287 -24.50 -19.43 -6.19
N ASP A 288 -24.35 -18.67 -5.11
CA ASP A 288 -24.31 -19.26 -3.78
C ASP A 288 -25.53 -20.15 -3.59
N VAL A 289 -25.31 -21.32 -2.99
CA VAL A 289 -26.44 -22.17 -2.63
C VAL A 289 -27.18 -21.47 -1.48
N THR A 290 -28.23 -20.73 -1.82
CA THR A 290 -29.13 -20.07 -0.86
C THR A 290 -29.92 -21.09 -0.02
N ASP A 291 -30.10 -22.29 -0.58
CA ASP A 291 -30.72 -23.42 0.09
C ASP A 291 -29.65 -24.19 0.84
N ASN A 292 -29.43 -23.85 2.11
CA ASN A 292 -28.60 -24.60 3.05
C ASN A 292 -29.13 -26.05 3.17
N THR A 293 -28.98 -26.88 2.15
CA THR A 293 -29.65 -28.18 2.04
C THR A 293 -28.61 -29.26 2.24
N CYS A 294 -28.76 -29.99 3.33
CA CYS A 294 -27.96 -31.17 3.62
C CYS A 294 -28.91 -32.35 3.69
N ASP A 295 -28.64 -33.39 2.92
CA ASP A 295 -29.53 -34.56 2.79
C ASP A 295 -31.00 -34.18 2.51
N LYS A 296 -31.21 -33.22 1.60
CA LYS A 296 -32.54 -32.69 1.19
C LYS A 296 -33.32 -31.93 2.28
N THR A 297 -32.69 -31.58 3.40
CA THR A 297 -33.30 -30.81 4.49
C THR A 297 -32.71 -29.41 4.57
N THR A 298 -33.54 -28.37 4.71
CA THR A 298 -33.11 -26.98 4.88
C THR A 298 -32.51 -26.76 6.27
N VAL A 299 -31.33 -26.15 6.32
CA VAL A 299 -30.50 -25.90 7.50
C VAL A 299 -30.44 -24.39 7.74
N GLN A 300 -30.53 -23.93 8.99
CA GLN A 300 -30.33 -22.54 9.37
C GLN A 300 -29.03 -22.46 10.18
N ILE A 301 -27.90 -22.17 9.51
CA ILE A 301 -26.54 -22.27 10.08
C ILE A 301 -26.44 -21.71 11.52
N LYS A 302 -26.92 -20.49 11.78
CA LYS A 302 -26.83 -19.89 13.13
C LYS A 302 -27.64 -20.67 14.18
N GLN A 303 -28.86 -21.07 13.85
CA GLN A 303 -29.74 -21.81 14.76
C GLN A 303 -29.24 -23.24 14.95
N ASP A 304 -28.77 -23.89 13.89
CA ASP A 304 -28.28 -25.27 13.93
C ASP A 304 -26.90 -25.40 14.60
N ILE A 305 -26.05 -24.37 14.51
CA ILE A 305 -24.85 -24.27 15.35
C ILE A 305 -25.25 -24.23 16.83
N GLN A 306 -26.22 -23.41 17.20
CA GLN A 306 -26.67 -23.27 18.59
C GLN A 306 -27.35 -24.55 19.12
N ASN A 307 -28.12 -25.23 18.27
CA ASN A 307 -28.84 -26.46 18.61
C ASN A 307 -27.99 -27.73 18.52
N ASN A 308 -26.71 -27.60 18.16
CA ASN A 308 -25.81 -28.74 17.95
C ASN A 308 -25.45 -29.45 19.28
N LYS A 309 -24.96 -30.69 19.20
CA LYS A 309 -24.46 -31.45 20.35
C LYS A 309 -23.14 -30.92 20.93
N ASN A 310 -22.51 -29.90 20.34
CA ASN A 310 -21.21 -29.38 20.80
C ASN A 310 -20.83 -27.98 20.28
N PRO A 311 -21.66 -26.93 20.49
CA PRO A 311 -21.29 -25.56 20.16
C PRO A 311 -20.15 -25.08 21.06
N ILE A 312 -19.26 -24.25 20.52
CA ILE A 312 -18.29 -23.51 21.32
C ILE A 312 -18.32 -22.02 20.98
N GLU A 313 -17.97 -21.20 21.95
CA GLU A 313 -17.72 -19.77 21.73
C GLU A 313 -16.21 -19.54 21.67
N VAL A 314 -15.76 -18.94 20.58
CA VAL A 314 -14.36 -18.54 20.38
C VAL A 314 -14.30 -17.03 20.42
N HIS A 315 -13.63 -16.51 21.44
CA HIS A 315 -13.40 -15.10 21.63
C HIS A 315 -12.04 -14.74 21.05
N MET A 316 -11.97 -13.68 20.27
CA MET A 316 -10.71 -13.22 19.67
C MET A 316 -10.56 -11.73 19.82
N ILE A 317 -9.58 -11.29 20.60
CA ILE A 317 -9.16 -9.90 20.61
C ILE A 317 -8.41 -9.59 19.30
N VAL A 318 -8.80 -8.51 18.64
CA VAL A 318 -8.15 -8.00 17.44
C VAL A 318 -7.86 -6.52 17.60
N ASN A 319 -6.69 -6.10 17.15
CA ASN A 319 -6.31 -4.70 17.11
C ASN A 319 -7.24 -3.94 16.12
N ASP A 320 -7.94 -2.93 16.63
CA ASP A 320 -8.85 -2.10 15.85
C ASP A 320 -8.41 -0.64 15.95
N SER A 321 -7.82 -0.12 14.87
CA SER A 321 -7.42 1.28 14.80
C SER A 321 -8.56 2.24 14.47
N SER A 322 -9.76 1.73 14.16
CA SER A 322 -10.92 2.57 13.83
C SER A 322 -11.65 3.08 15.07
N SER A 323 -11.50 2.41 16.21
CA SER A 323 -12.07 2.82 17.49
C SER A 323 -10.97 3.00 18.54
N ASN A 324 -11.05 4.04 19.37
CA ASN A 324 -10.15 4.19 20.54
C ASN A 324 -10.66 3.38 21.75
N LYS A 325 -11.37 2.28 21.51
CA LYS A 325 -12.00 1.47 22.56
C LYS A 325 -11.05 0.35 22.98
N PHE A 326 -11.00 0.08 24.28
CA PHE A 326 -10.25 -1.03 24.87
C PHE A 326 -11.22 -1.85 25.72
N GLU A 327 -11.48 -3.08 25.31
CA GLU A 327 -12.44 -3.93 26.02
C GLU A 327 -11.82 -4.66 27.21
N GLY A 328 -12.60 -4.71 28.30
CA GLY A 328 -12.27 -5.44 29.53
C GLY A 328 -10.93 -5.02 30.17
N ASP A 329 -10.13 -6.03 30.53
CA ASP A 329 -8.86 -5.85 31.25
C ASP A 329 -7.73 -5.22 30.42
N LEU A 330 -7.98 -4.93 29.13
CA LEU A 330 -7.01 -4.31 28.23
C LEU A 330 -7.04 -2.79 28.27
N ASN A 331 -7.88 -2.18 29.12
CA ASN A 331 -7.84 -0.74 29.43
C ASN A 331 -6.44 -0.26 29.88
N VAL A 332 -5.64 -1.14 30.49
CA VAL A 332 -4.24 -0.85 30.86
C VAL A 332 -3.36 -0.47 29.66
N CYS A 333 -3.74 -0.89 28.45
CA CYS A 333 -3.08 -0.58 27.19
C CYS A 333 -3.39 0.83 26.68
N GLU A 334 -4.40 1.50 27.22
CA GLU A 334 -4.80 2.84 26.81
C GLU A 334 -3.66 3.85 27.07
N GLY A 335 -3.33 4.64 26.05
CA GLY A 335 -2.26 5.63 26.12
C GLY A 335 -0.83 5.05 26.21
N THR A 336 -0.65 3.74 26.03
CA THR A 336 0.70 3.14 25.94
C THR A 336 1.37 3.32 24.58
N GLY A 337 0.57 3.60 23.54
CA GLY A 337 1.03 3.69 22.15
C GLY A 337 1.37 2.34 21.51
N ILE A 338 1.06 1.22 22.19
CA ILE A 338 1.19 -0.14 21.64
C ILE A 338 0.04 -0.41 20.67
N PHE A 339 -1.19 -0.25 21.16
CA PHE A 339 -2.42 -0.37 20.38
C PHE A 339 -3.16 0.96 20.37
N THR A 340 -3.90 1.22 19.30
CA THR A 340 -4.80 2.38 19.17
C THR A 340 -6.21 2.06 19.66
N GLY A 341 -6.61 0.80 19.53
CA GLY A 341 -7.84 0.23 20.07
C GLY A 341 -7.82 -1.29 19.92
N ILE A 342 -8.68 -1.97 20.68
CA ILE A 342 -8.82 -3.42 20.69
C ILE A 342 -10.31 -3.75 20.80
N LYS A 343 -10.79 -4.60 19.89
CA LYS A 343 -12.16 -5.15 19.93
C LYS A 343 -12.15 -6.65 20.12
N GLU A 344 -13.19 -7.18 20.73
CA GLU A 344 -13.45 -8.61 20.88
C GLU A 344 -14.40 -9.11 19.79
N ASN A 345 -13.90 -9.96 18.92
CA ASN A 345 -14.72 -10.70 17.97
C ASN A 345 -15.24 -11.99 18.63
N LYS A 346 -16.56 -12.12 18.79
CA LYS A 346 -17.20 -13.32 19.37
C LYS A 346 -17.69 -14.24 18.26
N TRP A 347 -17.11 -15.42 18.14
CA TRP A 347 -17.48 -16.44 17.17
C TRP A 347 -18.25 -17.56 17.85
N THR A 348 -19.26 -18.09 17.17
CA THR A 348 -19.94 -19.33 17.57
C THR A 348 -19.62 -20.40 16.54
N CYS A 349 -19.01 -21.52 16.97
CA CYS A 349 -18.63 -22.61 16.08
C CYS A 349 -19.43 -23.89 16.37
N GLY A 350 -19.83 -24.60 15.32
CA GLY A 350 -20.62 -25.83 15.42
C GLY A 350 -20.53 -26.70 14.16
N TYR A 351 -20.88 -27.98 14.30
CA TYR A 351 -20.82 -28.94 13.20
C TYR A 351 -22.10 -28.94 12.36
N VAL A 352 -22.09 -28.26 11.23
CA VAL A 352 -23.23 -28.22 10.32
C VAL A 352 -22.89 -29.05 9.10
N CYS A 353 -23.68 -30.10 8.82
CA CYS A 353 -23.49 -30.98 7.66
C CYS A 353 -22.10 -31.64 7.58
N GLY A 354 -21.54 -32.03 8.73
CA GLY A 354 -20.19 -32.61 8.82
C GLY A 354 -19.04 -31.59 8.69
N LEU A 355 -19.34 -30.31 8.47
CA LEU A 355 -18.37 -29.22 8.44
C LEU A 355 -18.38 -28.43 9.75
N ASP A 356 -17.21 -28.07 10.25
CA ASP A 356 -17.08 -27.24 11.45
C ASP A 356 -17.07 -25.76 11.03
N ILE A 357 -18.23 -25.12 11.17
CA ILE A 357 -18.52 -23.76 10.70
C ILE A 357 -18.58 -22.81 11.89
N CYS A 358 -17.94 -21.66 11.74
CA CYS A 358 -17.92 -20.58 12.70
C CYS A 358 -18.64 -19.35 12.13
N SER A 359 -19.52 -18.77 12.94
CA SER A 359 -20.28 -17.56 12.60
C SER A 359 -19.92 -16.43 13.57
N LEU A 360 -19.60 -15.25 13.04
CA LEU A 360 -19.37 -14.05 13.85
C LEU A 360 -20.69 -13.54 14.45
N LYS A 361 -20.70 -13.28 15.76
CA LYS A 361 -21.80 -12.57 16.44
C LYS A 361 -21.61 -11.07 16.20
N THR A 362 -22.52 -10.47 15.44
CA THR A 362 -22.55 -9.01 15.23
C THR A 362 -23.27 -8.33 16.39
N PHE A 363 -22.68 -7.29 16.97
CA PHE A 363 -23.36 -6.32 17.83
C PHE A 363 -23.89 -5.19 16.94
N ASP A 364 -25.20 -4.96 16.97
CA ASP A 364 -25.93 -3.81 16.41
C ASP A 364 -25.64 -3.39 14.95
N GLY A 365 -26.40 -3.95 14.01
CA GLY A 365 -26.91 -3.26 12.82
C GLY A 365 -25.92 -2.76 11.75
N GLU A 366 -24.62 -2.72 11.99
CA GLU A 366 -23.63 -2.43 10.96
C GLU A 366 -23.36 -3.69 10.12
N LYS A 367 -23.23 -3.48 8.81
CA LYS A 367 -22.86 -4.50 7.82
C LYS A 367 -21.40 -4.93 8.03
N ASP A 368 -21.08 -5.52 9.18
CA ASP A 368 -19.99 -6.49 9.19
C ASP A 368 -20.58 -7.73 8.52
N ASP A 369 -20.05 -8.03 7.35
CA ASP A 369 -20.43 -9.13 6.48
C ASP A 369 -20.77 -10.36 7.34
N LYS A 370 -21.94 -10.97 7.10
CA LYS A 370 -22.37 -12.20 7.79
C LYS A 370 -21.37 -13.31 7.46
N GLN A 371 -20.24 -13.32 8.14
CA GLN A 371 -19.08 -14.09 7.73
C GLN A 371 -19.17 -15.44 8.41
N ASN A 372 -19.62 -16.44 7.65
CA ASN A 372 -19.49 -17.83 8.03
C ASN A 372 -18.17 -18.34 7.44
N ILE A 373 -17.32 -18.92 8.27
CA ILE A 373 -16.05 -19.47 7.83
C ILE A 373 -15.83 -20.85 8.43
N LEU A 374 -15.01 -21.67 7.78
CA LEU A 374 -14.57 -22.93 8.36
C LEU A 374 -13.66 -22.66 9.57
N ILE A 375 -13.69 -23.53 10.58
CA ILE A 375 -12.78 -23.45 11.74
C ILE A 375 -11.30 -23.34 11.31
N ARG A 376 -10.92 -23.99 10.20
CA ARG A 376 -9.57 -23.89 9.62
C ARG A 376 -9.21 -22.47 9.19
N ALA A 377 -10.17 -21.73 8.61
CA ALA A 377 -9.98 -20.35 8.22
C ALA A 377 -9.93 -19.42 9.44
N LEU A 378 -10.78 -19.67 10.45
CA LEU A 378 -10.73 -18.93 11.72
C LEU A 378 -9.37 -19.14 12.43
N PHE A 379 -8.89 -20.38 12.46
CA PHE A 379 -7.58 -20.75 13.01
C PHE A 379 -6.42 -20.04 12.30
N LYS A 380 -6.42 -20.05 10.95
CA LYS A 380 -5.46 -19.30 10.14
C LYS A 380 -5.49 -17.81 10.48
N ARG A 381 -6.67 -17.20 10.52
CA ARG A 381 -6.88 -15.79 10.85
C ARG A 381 -6.40 -15.44 12.26
N TRP A 382 -6.56 -16.36 13.23
CA TRP A 382 -6.03 -16.16 14.57
C TRP A 382 -4.51 -16.07 14.58
N ILE A 383 -3.82 -16.96 13.85
CA ILE A 383 -2.36 -16.96 13.72
C ILE A 383 -1.86 -15.67 13.06
N GLU A 384 -2.51 -15.22 11.98
CA GLU A 384 -2.19 -13.96 11.28
C GLU A 384 -2.24 -12.77 12.25
N ASN A 385 -3.38 -12.61 12.95
CA ASN A 385 -3.55 -11.52 13.93
C ASN A 385 -2.54 -11.62 15.08
N PHE A 386 -2.25 -12.84 15.57
CA PHE A 386 -1.28 -13.05 16.64
C PHE A 386 0.12 -12.60 16.22
N LEU A 387 0.59 -13.01 15.04
CA LEU A 387 1.93 -12.65 14.55
C LEU A 387 2.05 -11.15 14.28
N GLU A 388 1.04 -10.54 13.66
CA GLU A 388 1.02 -9.11 13.40
C GLU A 388 1.08 -8.29 14.70
N ASP A 389 0.19 -8.60 15.64
CA ASP A 389 0.15 -7.93 16.94
C ASP A 389 1.45 -8.16 17.73
N TYR A 390 1.97 -9.39 17.73
CA TYR A 390 3.23 -9.73 18.38
C TYR A 390 4.40 -8.90 17.81
N ASN A 391 4.55 -8.87 16.49
CA ASN A 391 5.62 -8.13 15.82
C ASN A 391 5.52 -6.62 16.10
N LYS A 392 4.29 -6.07 16.06
CA LYS A 392 4.03 -4.67 16.39
C LYS A 392 4.37 -4.34 17.84
N MET A 393 3.94 -5.17 18.79
CA MET A 393 4.28 -5.01 20.20
C MET A 393 5.79 -5.08 20.42
N ASN A 394 6.46 -6.10 19.86
CA ASN A 394 7.89 -6.29 19.98
C ASN A 394 8.68 -5.07 19.50
N GLY A 395 8.29 -4.49 18.35
CA GLY A 395 8.85 -3.22 17.87
C GLY A 395 8.64 -2.08 18.88
N LYS A 396 7.44 -1.95 19.45
CA LYS A 396 7.07 -0.88 20.42
C LYS A 396 7.68 -1.04 21.81
N ILE A 397 8.13 -2.23 22.21
CA ILE A 397 8.76 -2.49 23.52
C ILE A 397 10.25 -2.80 23.42
N SER A 398 10.81 -2.91 22.20
CA SER A 398 12.23 -3.24 21.97
C SER A 398 13.19 -2.39 22.81
N HIS A 399 12.93 -1.09 22.98
CA HIS A 399 13.73 -0.20 23.83
C HIS A 399 13.62 -0.51 25.32
N CYS A 400 12.50 -1.08 25.78
CA CYS A 400 12.31 -1.52 27.15
C CYS A 400 13.04 -2.84 27.46
N MET A 401 13.48 -3.57 26.44
CA MET A 401 14.15 -4.87 26.54
C MET A 401 15.67 -4.79 26.37
N LYS A 402 16.23 -3.61 26.05
CA LYS A 402 17.67 -3.44 25.90
C LYS A 402 18.36 -3.43 27.27
N ASN A 403 19.19 -4.44 27.52
CA ASN A 403 20.09 -4.44 28.67
C ASN A 403 21.36 -3.67 28.30
N GLY A 404 21.54 -2.47 28.87
CA GLY A 404 22.81 -1.75 28.86
C GLY A 404 23.65 -2.09 30.10
N GLU A 405 24.85 -1.50 30.24
CA GLU A 405 25.73 -1.64 31.42
C GLU A 405 25.13 -1.08 32.73
N GLY A 406 23.89 -0.56 32.70
CA GLY A 406 23.13 -0.14 33.87
C GLY A 406 21.61 -0.21 33.65
N THR A 407 20.85 -0.28 34.73
CA THR A 407 19.36 -0.33 34.72
C THR A 407 18.78 1.05 34.42
N ILE A 408 18.63 1.40 33.14
CA ILE A 408 18.00 2.68 32.74
C ILE A 408 16.49 2.58 32.96
N CYS A 409 15.93 3.32 33.91
CA CYS A 409 14.49 3.41 34.10
C CYS A 409 13.87 4.28 33.00
N ILE A 410 13.32 3.64 31.96
CA ILE A 410 12.62 4.35 30.88
C ILE A 410 11.15 4.56 31.28
N ASN A 411 10.75 5.82 31.42
CA ASN A 411 9.38 6.21 31.72
C ASN A 411 8.39 5.59 30.72
N GLY A 412 7.33 4.96 31.23
CA GLY A 412 6.29 4.32 30.42
C GLY A 412 6.54 2.85 30.08
N CYS A 413 7.77 2.32 30.22
CA CYS A 413 8.05 0.89 29.97
C CYS A 413 7.28 -0.03 30.91
N GLN A 414 7.14 0.34 32.19
CA GLN A 414 6.34 -0.44 33.14
C GLN A 414 4.86 -0.57 32.68
N LYS A 415 4.27 0.52 32.15
CA LYS A 415 2.88 0.50 31.66
C LYS A 415 2.76 -0.34 30.39
N LYS A 416 3.73 -0.22 29.48
CA LYS A 416 3.84 -1.05 28.26
C LYS A 416 3.96 -2.54 28.60
N CYS A 417 4.85 -2.93 29.51
CA CYS A 417 5.02 -4.31 29.93
C CYS A 417 3.77 -4.86 30.63
N LYS A 418 3.06 -4.05 31.43
CA LYS A 418 1.77 -4.45 32.02
C LYS A 418 0.71 -4.72 30.95
N CYS A 419 0.63 -3.87 29.92
CA CYS A 419 -0.25 -4.09 28.77
C CYS A 419 0.11 -5.39 28.02
N VAL A 420 1.39 -5.59 27.67
CA VAL A 420 1.85 -6.81 26.98
C VAL A 420 1.53 -8.06 27.79
N LYS A 421 1.78 -8.04 29.12
CA LYS A 421 1.44 -9.16 29.99
C LYS A 421 -0.05 -9.51 29.92
N LYS A 422 -0.93 -8.51 30.04
CA LYS A 422 -2.38 -8.73 29.95
C LYS A 422 -2.82 -9.24 28.58
N TRP A 423 -2.22 -8.74 27.50
CA TRP A 423 -2.49 -9.23 26.15
C TRP A 423 -2.05 -10.70 26.00
N ILE A 424 -0.86 -11.07 26.51
CA ILE A 424 -0.35 -12.45 26.48
C ILE A 424 -1.29 -13.39 27.24
N ASP A 425 -1.74 -12.98 28.44
CA ASP A 425 -2.64 -13.79 29.27
C ASP A 425 -3.96 -14.07 28.52
N LYS A 426 -4.52 -13.06 27.83
CA LYS A 426 -5.72 -13.25 27.00
C LYS A 426 -5.43 -14.15 25.80
N LYS A 427 -4.34 -13.91 25.04
CA LYS A 427 -3.98 -14.73 23.87
C LYS A 427 -3.72 -16.19 24.20
N LYS A 428 -3.14 -16.50 25.36
CA LYS A 428 -2.98 -17.89 25.83
C LYS A 428 -4.33 -18.58 26.00
N ALA A 429 -5.29 -17.91 26.64
CA ALA A 429 -6.63 -18.45 26.81
C ALA A 429 -7.37 -18.62 25.48
N GLU A 430 -7.22 -17.66 24.55
CA GLU A 430 -7.77 -17.79 23.19
C GLU A 430 -7.17 -18.99 22.43
N TRP A 431 -5.84 -19.14 22.52
CA TRP A 431 -5.11 -20.21 21.85
C TRP A 431 -5.60 -21.58 22.29
N GLU A 432 -5.71 -21.82 23.60
CA GLU A 432 -6.20 -23.09 24.14
C GLU A 432 -7.60 -23.42 23.58
N ASN A 433 -8.51 -22.44 23.54
CA ASN A 433 -9.86 -22.65 23.04
C ASN A 433 -9.89 -23.00 21.54
N ILE A 434 -9.28 -22.16 20.70
CA ILE A 434 -9.33 -22.33 19.24
C ILE A 434 -8.51 -23.55 18.78
N ARG A 435 -7.33 -23.80 19.37
CA ARG A 435 -6.49 -24.97 19.08
C ARG A 435 -7.23 -26.24 19.44
N ASN A 436 -7.79 -26.34 20.65
CA ASN A 436 -8.49 -27.56 21.08
C ASN A 436 -9.68 -27.88 20.18
N ARG A 437 -10.41 -26.86 19.70
CA ARG A 437 -11.48 -27.09 18.72
C ARG A 437 -10.96 -27.60 17.39
N TYR A 438 -9.96 -26.92 16.83
CA TYR A 438 -9.38 -27.27 15.54
C TYR A 438 -8.82 -28.70 15.56
N MET A 439 -8.06 -29.04 16.61
CA MET A 439 -7.42 -30.35 16.77
C MET A 439 -8.41 -31.49 17.05
N LYS A 440 -9.61 -31.20 17.58
CA LYS A 440 -10.64 -32.23 17.85
C LYS A 440 -11.01 -33.06 16.61
N ARG A 441 -10.81 -32.52 15.40
CA ARG A 441 -11.06 -33.20 14.12
C ARG A 441 -9.97 -34.25 13.78
N TYR A 442 -8.79 -34.17 14.38
CA TYR A 442 -7.59 -34.91 13.99
C TYR A 442 -7.15 -35.96 15.03
N LYS A 443 -8.09 -36.70 15.62
CA LYS A 443 -7.77 -37.69 16.67
C LYS A 443 -6.76 -38.76 16.19
N GLY A 444 -5.49 -38.58 16.52
CA GLY A 444 -4.38 -39.53 16.33
C GLY A 444 -3.06 -38.95 16.87
N ASN A 445 -2.34 -39.74 17.68
CA ASN A 445 -1.15 -39.35 18.45
C ASN A 445 -0.05 -38.64 17.63
N ASP A 446 0.61 -37.66 18.25
CA ASP A 446 1.75 -36.84 17.78
C ASP A 446 1.53 -35.89 16.57
N SER A 447 0.30 -35.76 16.08
CA SER A 447 -0.07 -34.87 14.96
C SER A 447 -0.13 -33.37 15.29
N ASP A 448 -0.18 -32.99 16.57
CA ASP A 448 -0.54 -31.63 17.01
C ASP A 448 0.51 -30.56 16.65
N VAL A 449 1.80 -30.89 16.80
CA VAL A 449 2.92 -29.97 16.55
C VAL A 449 3.21 -29.84 15.06
N TYR A 450 3.02 -30.92 14.30
CA TYR A 450 3.31 -30.97 12.87
C TYR A 450 2.37 -30.06 12.06
N GLU A 451 1.09 -29.99 12.42
CA GLU A 451 0.10 -29.18 11.71
C GLU A 451 0.35 -27.67 11.88
N VAL A 452 0.50 -27.17 13.12
CA VAL A 452 0.79 -25.74 13.37
C VAL A 452 2.08 -25.34 12.67
N ARG A 453 3.13 -26.17 12.78
CA ARG A 453 4.39 -25.99 12.07
C ARG A 453 4.19 -25.94 10.55
N SER A 454 3.42 -26.86 9.97
CA SER A 454 3.12 -26.86 8.54
C SER A 454 2.31 -25.64 8.08
N PHE A 455 1.54 -24.99 8.96
CA PHE A 455 0.86 -23.73 8.65
C PHE A 455 1.84 -22.56 8.68
N LEU A 456 2.74 -22.51 9.68
CA LEU A 456 3.74 -21.46 9.84
C LEU A 456 4.86 -21.53 8.77
N GLU A 457 5.17 -22.72 8.27
CA GLU A 457 6.16 -22.93 7.20
C GLU A 457 5.61 -22.59 5.80
N ARG A 458 4.31 -22.31 5.64
CA ARG A 458 3.73 -21.89 4.34
C ARG A 458 4.02 -20.42 4.03
N GLY A 459 4.14 -20.12 2.74
CA GLY A 459 4.49 -18.82 2.16
C GLY A 459 3.91 -17.56 2.81
N PRO A 460 2.60 -17.44 3.12
CA PRO A 460 2.04 -16.18 3.63
C PRO A 460 2.49 -15.82 5.05
N PHE A 461 3.10 -16.74 5.79
CA PHE A 461 3.54 -16.52 7.17
C PHE A 461 5.04 -16.36 7.31
N HIS A 462 5.82 -16.66 6.27
CA HIS A 462 7.27 -16.78 6.36
C HIS A 462 7.91 -15.52 6.94
N ASP A 463 7.61 -14.35 6.37
CA ASP A 463 8.22 -13.09 6.79
C ASP A 463 7.85 -12.70 8.22
N ASP A 464 6.58 -12.87 8.60
CA ASP A 464 6.11 -12.50 9.92
C ASP A 464 6.59 -13.47 11.01
N VAL A 465 6.74 -14.75 10.67
CA VAL A 465 7.37 -15.76 11.53
C VAL A 465 8.86 -15.45 11.69
N GLN A 466 9.59 -15.14 10.61
CA GLN A 466 11.00 -14.76 10.70
C GLN A 466 11.19 -13.50 11.55
N LYS A 467 10.34 -12.47 11.38
CA LYS A 467 10.36 -11.27 12.23
C LYS A 467 10.08 -11.60 13.71
N ALA A 468 9.14 -12.50 13.98
CA ALA A 468 8.77 -12.89 15.33
C ALA A 468 9.86 -13.72 16.03
N ILE A 469 10.58 -14.55 15.27
CA ILE A 469 11.63 -15.44 15.77
C ILE A 469 12.99 -14.72 15.91
N LYS A 470 13.29 -13.73 15.08
CA LYS A 470 14.59 -13.01 15.09
C LYS A 470 15.12 -12.58 16.47
N PRO A 471 14.30 -12.15 17.45
CA PRO A 471 14.77 -11.81 18.80
C PRO A 471 15.11 -13.03 19.69
N LEU A 472 14.69 -14.23 19.29
CA LEU A 472 14.89 -15.49 20.00
C LEU A 472 16.15 -16.16 19.44
N THR A 473 17.31 -15.89 20.03
CA THR A 473 18.60 -16.44 19.56
C THR A 473 18.78 -17.95 19.79
N ASP A 474 17.79 -18.65 20.35
CA ASP A 474 17.78 -20.12 20.50
C ASP A 474 16.48 -20.71 19.93
N VAL A 475 16.49 -20.93 18.62
CA VAL A 475 15.32 -21.37 17.82
C VAL A 475 15.15 -22.88 17.87
N ASN A 476 14.79 -23.40 19.05
CA ASN A 476 14.21 -24.75 19.09
C ASN A 476 13.12 -24.97 20.14
N ILE A 477 12.74 -23.96 20.96
CA ILE A 477 11.90 -24.25 22.14
C ILE A 477 10.56 -23.52 22.18
N TYR A 478 10.39 -22.31 21.61
CA TYR A 478 9.15 -21.54 21.86
C TYR A 478 8.15 -21.44 20.71
N VAL A 479 8.56 -21.39 19.44
CA VAL A 479 7.60 -21.37 18.32
C VAL A 479 7.05 -22.77 18.00
N LEU A 480 7.69 -23.82 18.51
CA LEU A 480 7.23 -25.22 18.40
C LEU A 480 6.34 -25.67 19.57
N GLN A 481 6.09 -24.81 20.57
CA GLN A 481 5.21 -25.10 21.71
C GLN A 481 3.84 -24.38 21.64
N ILE A 482 3.62 -23.56 20.61
CA ILE A 482 2.29 -23.12 20.16
C ILE A 482 1.74 -24.22 19.27
#